data_AF-A0A2V5LPF3-F1
#
_entry.id   AF-A0A2V5LPF3-F1
#
_cell.length_a   1.000
_cell.length_b   1.000
_cell.length_c   1.000
_cell.angle_alpha   90.00
_cell.angle_beta   90.00
_cell.angle_gamma   90.00
#
_symmetry.space_group_name_H-M   'P 1'
#
loop_
_entity.id
_entity.type
_entity.pdbx_description
1 polymer ?
#
loop_
_entity_poly.entity_id
_entity_poly.type
_entity_poly.pdbx_seq_one_letter_code
_entity_poly.pdbx_strand_id
1 'polypeptide(L)'
;MRGQFLLVSDLPMTPISLVIVTDRGSLKAYQVTETPTRGPSLQLVQAFNITDAHGRLVDKLSDFAGRFPVTDGAGSHHGAASIAERTQLVAETDRRIQKELAEQITKIVSRNGKEGWSFAAPAEIHSAIVDL
;
A
#
# COMPACT_ATOMS: atom_id res chain seq x y z
N MET A 1 19.62 -53.66 7.59
CA MET A 1 19.03 -52.38 8.02
C MET A 1 19.12 -51.40 6.86
N ARG A 2 18.00 -51.03 6.24
CA ARG A 2 17.98 -50.05 5.13
C ARG A 2 17.83 -48.66 5.74
N GLY A 3 18.84 -47.81 5.58
CA GLY A 3 18.78 -46.41 5.97
C GLY A 3 17.82 -45.65 5.05
N GLN A 4 16.74 -45.12 5.61
CA GLN A 4 15.83 -44.24 4.90
C GLN A 4 16.49 -42.86 4.83
N PHE A 5 16.92 -42.46 3.63
CA PHE A 5 17.38 -41.11 3.36
C PHE A 5 16.15 -40.22 3.25
N LEU A 6 15.91 -39.36 4.25
CA LEU A 6 14.96 -38.24 4.11
C LEU A 6 15.56 -37.24 3.13
N LEU A 7 14.90 -37.03 1.99
CA LEU A 7 15.26 -35.94 1.09
C LEU A 7 14.79 -34.63 1.69
N VAL A 8 15.46 -33.51 1.36
CA VAL A 8 15.08 -32.17 1.85
C VAL A 8 13.62 -31.83 1.47
N SER A 9 13.08 -32.43 0.41
CA SER A 9 11.68 -32.35 -0.02
C SER A 9 10.68 -33.06 0.91
N ASP A 10 11.13 -33.93 1.81
CA ASP A 10 10.30 -34.69 2.76
C ASP A 10 10.15 -33.98 4.11
N LEU A 11 10.82 -32.84 4.31
CA LEU A 11 10.66 -32.03 5.53
C LEU A 11 9.37 -31.21 5.41
N PRO A 12 8.53 -31.15 6.46
CA PRO A 12 7.26 -30.45 6.41
C PRO A 12 7.50 -28.97 6.09
N MET A 13 7.13 -28.56 4.88
CA MET A 13 7.17 -27.16 4.48
C MET A 13 6.11 -26.44 5.31
N THR A 14 6.51 -25.43 6.08
CA THR A 14 5.54 -24.61 6.80
C THR A 14 4.65 -23.88 5.80
N PRO A 15 3.37 -23.63 6.17
CA PRO A 15 2.47 -22.90 5.31
C PRO A 15 3.09 -21.57 4.90
N ILE A 16 3.01 -21.29 3.61
CA ILE A 16 3.60 -20.11 3.04
C ILE A 16 2.75 -18.90 3.44
N SER A 17 3.27 -18.12 4.40
CA SER A 17 2.62 -16.90 4.87
C SER A 17 2.98 -15.70 3.98
N LEU A 18 2.08 -14.73 3.92
CA LEU A 18 2.25 -13.51 3.14
C LEU A 18 2.47 -12.29 4.05
N VAL A 19 3.50 -11.49 3.79
CA VAL A 19 3.74 -10.23 4.52
C VAL A 19 3.52 -9.06 3.56
N ILE A 20 2.58 -8.20 3.91
CA ILE A 20 2.28 -6.96 3.20
C ILE A 20 2.91 -5.80 3.96
N VAL A 21 3.75 -5.02 3.29
CA VAL A 21 4.37 -3.80 3.83
C VAL A 21 3.97 -2.62 2.96
N THR A 22 3.43 -1.56 3.56
CA THR A 22 3.04 -0.37 2.82
C THR A 22 3.44 0.91 3.55
N ASP A 23 3.70 1.96 2.78
CA ASP A 23 3.78 3.34 3.24
C ASP A 23 2.88 4.22 2.36
N ARG A 24 3.00 5.55 2.46
CA ARG A 24 2.20 6.51 1.64
C ARG A 24 2.54 6.50 0.15
N GLY A 25 3.64 5.88 -0.25
CA GLY A 25 4.19 5.94 -1.61
C GLY A 25 4.38 4.58 -2.27
N SER A 26 4.33 3.49 -1.51
CA SER A 26 4.64 2.15 -2.02
C SER A 26 3.95 1.05 -1.25
N LEU A 27 3.71 -0.06 -1.95
CA LEU A 27 3.19 -1.31 -1.40
C LEU A 27 4.08 -2.45 -1.88
N LYS A 28 4.52 -3.31 -0.96
CA LYS A 28 5.30 -4.51 -1.26
C LYS A 28 4.69 -5.72 -0.58
N ALA A 29 4.64 -6.83 -1.30
CA ALA A 29 4.18 -8.12 -0.83
C ALA A 29 5.34 -9.12 -0.86
N TYR A 30 5.58 -9.77 0.27
CA TYR A 30 6.63 -10.76 0.45
C TYR A 30 6.00 -12.10 0.82
N GLN A 31 6.47 -13.15 0.16
CA GLN A 31 6.17 -14.51 0.51
C GLN A 31 7.21 -15.01 1.52
N VAL A 32 6.75 -15.53 2.66
CA VAL A 32 7.61 -16.18 3.65
C VAL A 32 7.77 -17.62 3.22
N THR A 33 9.00 -17.98 2.85
CA THR A 33 9.37 -19.35 2.52
C THR A 33 10.32 -19.87 3.59
N GLU A 34 9.95 -20.96 4.24
CA GLU A 34 10.87 -21.65 5.14
C GLU A 34 11.60 -22.72 4.36
N THR A 35 12.92 -22.61 4.33
CA THR A 35 13.75 -23.68 3.79
C THR A 35 14.34 -24.47 4.96
N PRO A 36 14.29 -25.81 4.94
CA PRO A 36 14.71 -26.61 6.10
C PRO A 36 16.16 -26.38 6.54
N THR A 37 17.00 -25.83 5.67
CA THR A 37 18.43 -25.61 5.91
C THR A 37 18.79 -24.16 6.26
N ARG A 38 17.92 -23.18 5.98
CA ARG A 38 18.23 -21.75 6.13
C ARG A 38 17.25 -21.00 7.03
N GLY A 39 16.14 -21.64 7.42
CA GLY A 39 15.07 -20.99 8.15
C GLY A 39 14.19 -20.08 7.27
N PRO A 40 13.38 -19.21 7.87
CA PRO A 40 12.46 -18.34 7.16
C PRO A 40 13.18 -17.30 6.30
N SER A 41 12.74 -17.15 5.06
CA SER A 41 13.25 -16.13 4.13
C SER A 41 12.10 -15.39 3.43
N LEU A 42 12.31 -14.10 3.18
CA LEU A 42 11.34 -13.25 2.49
C LEU A 42 11.66 -13.19 1.00
N GLN A 43 10.69 -13.56 0.17
CA GLN A 43 10.75 -13.42 -1.27
C GLN A 43 9.78 -12.33 -1.71
N LEU A 44 10.28 -11.26 -2.34
CA LEU A 44 9.41 -10.24 -2.93
C LEU A 44 8.61 -10.86 -4.07
N VAL A 45 7.28 -10.86 -3.96
CA VAL A 45 6.37 -11.38 -4.99
C VAL A 45 5.68 -10.27 -5.76
N GLN A 46 5.47 -9.12 -5.12
CA GLN A 46 4.89 -7.96 -5.79
C GLN A 46 5.34 -6.65 -5.18
N ALA A 47 5.52 -5.63 -6.01
CA ALA A 47 5.84 -4.27 -5.58
C ALA A 47 5.08 -3.28 -6.47
N PHE A 48 4.56 -2.24 -5.84
CA PHE A 48 3.88 -1.13 -6.49
C PHE A 48 4.39 0.19 -5.89
N ASN A 49 4.53 1.19 -6.74
CA ASN A 49 4.70 2.56 -6.31
C ASN A 49 3.43 3.34 -6.67
N ILE A 50 2.96 4.14 -5.72
CA ILE A 50 1.84 5.05 -5.89
C ILE A 50 2.15 6.03 -7.04
N THR A 51 3.39 6.50 -7.22
CA THR A 51 3.74 7.31 -8.40
C THR A 51 3.50 6.63 -9.75
N ASP A 52 3.64 5.31 -9.86
CA ASP A 52 3.39 4.55 -11.10
C ASP A 52 1.88 4.37 -11.38
N ALA A 53 1.05 4.32 -10.34
CA ALA A 53 -0.41 4.27 -10.46
C ALA A 53 -1.05 5.68 -10.60
N HIS A 54 -0.43 6.69 -9.98
CA HIS A 54 -0.91 8.06 -9.88
C HIS A 54 -0.34 9.02 -10.94
N GLY A 55 0.54 8.59 -11.84
CA GLY A 55 0.91 9.38 -13.02
C GLY A 55 -0.32 9.84 -13.83
N ARG A 56 -1.45 9.11 -13.77
CA ARG A 56 -2.74 9.54 -14.35
C ARG A 56 -3.69 10.28 -13.39
N LEU A 57 -3.47 10.23 -12.08
CA LEU A 57 -4.38 10.83 -11.08
C LEU A 57 -3.88 12.19 -10.59
N VAL A 58 -2.56 12.35 -10.37
CA VAL A 58 -1.95 13.64 -10.03
C VAL A 58 -2.02 14.60 -11.20
N ASP A 59 -1.74 14.15 -12.44
CA ASP A 59 -1.90 14.99 -13.65
C ASP A 59 -3.34 15.51 -13.76
N LYS A 60 -4.34 14.65 -13.54
CA LYS A 60 -5.75 15.04 -13.59
C LYS A 60 -6.18 16.00 -12.48
N LEU A 61 -5.63 15.88 -11.26
CA LEU A 61 -5.95 16.78 -10.14
C LEU A 61 -5.15 18.11 -10.20
N SER A 62 -3.92 18.07 -10.71
CA SER A 62 -3.12 19.25 -11.02
C SER A 62 -3.78 20.08 -12.12
N ASP A 63 -4.37 19.43 -13.13
CA ASP A 63 -5.15 20.11 -14.18
C ASP A 63 -6.45 20.76 -13.66
N PHE A 64 -7.03 20.27 -12.56
CA PHE A 64 -8.17 20.94 -11.90
C PHE A 64 -7.77 22.10 -10.98
N ALA A 65 -6.51 22.19 -10.55
CA ALA A 65 -5.99 23.30 -9.75
C ALA A 65 -5.58 24.52 -10.59
N GLY A 66 -5.68 24.44 -11.93
CA GLY A 66 -5.19 25.47 -12.86
C GLY A 66 -6.19 26.54 -13.29
N ARG A 67 -7.46 26.50 -12.86
CA ARG A 67 -8.48 27.47 -13.29
C ARG A 67 -9.09 28.24 -12.13
N PHE A 68 -8.25 28.95 -11.38
CA PHE A 68 -8.73 30.09 -10.58
C PHE A 68 -9.06 31.24 -11.54
N PRO A 69 -10.29 31.78 -11.57
CA PRO A 69 -10.56 33.03 -12.25
C PRO A 69 -9.78 34.13 -11.54
N VAL A 70 -8.73 34.65 -12.18
CA VAL A 70 -8.20 35.98 -11.84
C VAL A 70 -9.21 36.98 -12.38
N THR A 71 -10.23 37.28 -11.59
CA THR A 71 -11.01 38.50 -11.77
C THR A 71 -10.36 39.57 -10.91
N ASP A 72 -9.72 40.54 -11.55
CA ASP A 72 -9.34 41.80 -10.91
C ASP A 72 -10.56 42.42 -10.25
N GLY A 73 -10.57 42.42 -8.91
CA GLY A 73 -11.70 42.92 -8.14
C GLY A 73 -11.35 43.00 -6.66
N ALA A 74 -11.07 44.21 -6.20
CA ALA A 74 -10.74 44.57 -4.83
C ALA A 74 -11.67 43.93 -3.77
N GLY A 75 -11.10 43.32 -2.74
CA GLY A 75 -11.87 42.81 -1.61
C GLY A 75 -11.03 42.04 -0.60
N SER A 76 -10.71 42.69 0.51
CA SER A 76 -9.89 42.21 1.62
C SER A 76 -10.55 41.04 2.40
N HIS A 77 -10.57 39.81 1.88
CA HIS A 77 -10.94 38.58 2.64
C HIS A 77 -10.30 37.30 2.06
N HIS A 78 -8.96 37.16 2.04
CA HIS A 78 -8.28 36.01 1.41
C HIS A 78 -7.34 35.22 2.34
N GLY A 79 -7.62 35.16 3.64
CA GLY A 79 -6.76 34.45 4.61
C GLY A 79 -7.26 33.07 5.06
N ALA A 80 -8.58 32.91 5.29
CA ALA A 80 -9.11 31.73 5.97
C ALA A 80 -9.69 30.66 5.01
N ALA A 81 -10.33 31.08 3.92
CA ALA A 81 -10.96 30.16 2.95
C ALA A 81 -9.92 29.33 2.17
N SER A 82 -8.83 29.97 1.75
CA SER A 82 -7.73 29.34 1.00
C SER A 82 -6.97 28.27 1.80
N ILE A 83 -6.84 28.44 3.11
CA ILE A 83 -6.21 27.44 4.01
C ILE A 83 -7.17 26.27 4.26
N ALA A 84 -8.46 26.55 4.45
CA ALA A 84 -9.48 25.51 4.65
C ALA A 84 -9.62 24.60 3.43
N GLU A 85 -9.70 25.19 2.22
CA GLU A 85 -9.79 24.44 0.96
C GLU A 85 -8.53 23.58 0.72
N ARG A 86 -7.33 24.14 0.95
CA ARG A 86 -6.08 23.38 0.82
C ARG A 86 -6.01 22.20 1.78
N THR A 87 -6.47 22.38 3.01
CA THR A 87 -6.48 21.32 4.03
C THR A 87 -7.46 20.21 3.67
N GLN A 88 -8.66 20.56 3.17
CA GLN A 88 -9.66 19.58 2.72
C GLN A 88 -9.16 18.77 1.52
N LEU A 89 -8.48 19.41 0.56
CA LEU A 89 -7.92 18.71 -0.61
C LEU A 89 -6.83 17.69 -0.23
N VAL A 90 -5.98 18.02 0.74
CA VAL A 90 -4.96 17.09 1.25
C VAL A 90 -5.61 15.89 1.92
N ALA A 91 -6.60 16.11 2.80
CA ALA A 91 -7.30 15.03 3.50
C ALA A 91 -8.04 14.08 2.55
N GLU A 92 -8.70 14.62 1.51
CA GLU A 92 -9.38 13.81 0.50
C GLU A 92 -8.38 13.02 -0.37
N THR A 93 -7.25 13.62 -0.72
CA THR A 93 -6.19 12.94 -1.47
C THR A 93 -5.63 11.77 -0.68
N ASP A 94 -5.37 11.97 0.62
CA ASP A 94 -4.89 10.92 1.52
C ASP A 94 -5.91 9.79 1.68
N ARG A 95 -7.19 10.11 1.83
CA ARG A 95 -8.27 9.12 1.89
C ARG A 95 -8.34 8.26 0.62
N ARG A 96 -8.16 8.87 -0.56
CA ARG A 96 -8.13 8.14 -1.84
C ARG A 96 -6.95 7.19 -1.93
N ILE A 97 -5.75 7.66 -1.53
CA ILE A 97 -4.55 6.83 -1.49
C ILE A 97 -4.75 5.62 -0.57
N GLN A 98 -5.27 5.85 0.65
CA GLN A 98 -5.53 4.77 1.62
C GLN A 98 -6.53 3.74 1.07
N LYS A 99 -7.59 4.20 0.41
CA LYS A 99 -8.57 3.31 -0.23
C LYS A 99 -7.95 2.47 -1.35
N GLU A 100 -7.14 3.08 -2.21
CA GLU A 100 -6.48 2.35 -3.28
C GLU A 100 -5.51 1.30 -2.72
N LEU A 101 -4.74 1.64 -1.69
CA LEU A 101 -3.89 0.69 -0.98
C LEU A 101 -4.71 -0.49 -0.43
N ALA A 102 -5.81 -0.23 0.30
CA ALA A 102 -6.68 -1.28 0.83
C ALA A 102 -7.24 -2.21 -0.27
N GLU A 103 -7.64 -1.65 -1.41
CA GLU A 103 -8.12 -2.43 -2.56
C GLU A 103 -7.01 -3.31 -3.16
N GLN A 104 -5.77 -2.80 -3.28
CA GLN A 104 -4.65 -3.60 -3.78
C GLN A 104 -4.27 -4.70 -2.79
N ILE A 105 -4.22 -4.40 -1.49
CA ILE A 105 -3.96 -5.39 -0.43
C ILE A 105 -4.99 -6.53 -0.54
N THR A 106 -6.27 -6.19 -0.65
CA THR A 106 -7.36 -7.17 -0.79
C THR A 106 -7.17 -8.08 -2.01
N LYS A 107 -6.79 -7.51 -3.16
CA LYS A 107 -6.50 -8.29 -4.38
C LYS A 107 -5.31 -9.23 -4.22
N ILE A 108 -4.28 -8.80 -3.50
CA ILE A 108 -3.07 -9.60 -3.27
C ILE A 108 -3.36 -10.75 -2.29
N VAL A 109 -3.98 -10.43 -1.15
CA VAL A 109 -4.30 -11.39 -0.09
C VAL A 109 -5.29 -12.44 -0.58
N SER A 110 -6.33 -12.06 -1.34
CA SER A 110 -7.29 -13.02 -1.89
C SER A 110 -6.67 -14.06 -2.83
N ARG A 111 -5.55 -13.73 -3.49
CA ARG A 111 -4.82 -14.63 -4.38
C ARG A 111 -3.79 -15.47 -3.63
N ASN A 112 -3.03 -14.84 -2.74
CA ASN A 112 -1.78 -15.40 -2.20
C ASN A 112 -1.79 -15.64 -0.68
N GLY A 113 -2.76 -15.10 0.06
CA GLY A 113 -2.77 -15.09 1.54
C GLY A 113 -3.65 -16.18 2.18
N LYS A 114 -3.95 -17.26 1.45
CA LYS A 114 -4.89 -18.31 1.92
C LYS A 114 -4.42 -19.05 3.17
N GLU A 115 -3.11 -19.15 3.37
CA GLU A 115 -2.52 -19.86 4.50
C GLU A 115 -2.18 -18.96 5.69
N GLY A 116 -2.44 -17.65 5.55
CA GLY A 116 -2.12 -16.63 6.54
C GLY A 116 -1.43 -15.43 5.91
N TRP A 117 -1.66 -14.27 6.50
CA TRP A 117 -0.99 -13.04 6.09
C TRP A 117 -0.78 -12.10 7.27
N SER A 118 0.14 -11.16 7.10
CA SER A 118 0.46 -10.11 8.07
C SER A 118 0.57 -8.79 7.34
N PHE A 119 0.26 -7.72 8.05
CA PHE A 119 0.28 -6.36 7.53
C PHE A 119 1.16 -5.46 8.40
N ALA A 120 1.98 -4.64 7.75
CA ALA A 120 2.83 -3.66 8.39
C ALA A 120 2.76 -2.32 7.64
N ALA A 121 2.55 -1.25 8.39
CA ALA A 121 2.53 0.12 7.88
C ALA A 121 2.94 1.11 8.97
N PRO A 122 3.42 2.32 8.61
CA PRO A 122 3.57 3.42 9.55
C PRO A 122 2.27 3.73 10.30
N ALA A 123 2.40 4.17 11.55
CA ALA A 123 1.26 4.43 12.43
C ALA A 123 0.28 5.46 11.84
N GLU A 124 0.75 6.41 11.03
CA GLU A 124 -0.11 7.46 10.45
C GLU A 124 -1.12 6.92 9.44
N ILE A 125 -0.87 5.77 8.82
CA ILE A 125 -1.76 5.19 7.79
C ILE A 125 -2.29 3.81 8.17
N HIS A 126 -1.70 3.15 9.17
CA HIS A 126 -2.04 1.78 9.52
C HIS A 126 -3.53 1.61 9.87
N SER A 127 -4.04 2.39 10.84
CA SER A 127 -5.45 2.28 11.25
C SER A 127 -6.40 2.63 10.11
N ALA A 128 -6.10 3.70 9.38
CA ALA A 128 -6.92 4.16 8.26
C ALA A 128 -7.06 3.10 7.15
N ILE A 129 -6.04 2.27 6.92
CA ILE A 129 -6.10 1.17 5.95
C ILE A 129 -6.84 -0.05 6.50
N VAL A 130 -6.66 -0.36 7.79
CA VAL A 130 -7.33 -1.52 8.43
C VAL A 130 -8.83 -1.31 8.58
N ASP A 131 -9.28 -0.05 8.73
CA ASP A 131 -10.69 0.30 8.90
C ASP A 131 -11.49 0.35 7.57
N LEU A 132 -10.84 0.14 6.42
CA LEU A 132 -11.43 0.19 5.07
C LEU A 132 -11.75 -1.20 4.51
#